data_AF-T1BHW7-F1
#
_entry.id   AF-T1BHW7-F1
#
_cell.length_a   1.000
_cell.length_b   1.000
_cell.length_c   1.000
_cell.angle_alpha   90.00
_cell.angle_beta   90.00
_cell.angle_gamma   90.00
#
_symmetry.space_group_name_H-M   'P 1'
#
loop_
_entity.id
_entity.type
_entity.pdbx_description
1 polymer ?
#
loop_
_entity_poly.entity_id
_entity_poly.type
_entity_poly.pdbx_seq_one_letter_code
_entity_poly.pdbx_strand_id
1 'polypeptide(L)'
;AERKMADALEHGRGDHQAVMTPKEFTRALERFERDRGFKLSDEQRQAAGLILTGRDTFQGVQGLAGTGKTTLLAFVREAAEAQGWNVVGHSNGAKQAATMERESGIASETTASHLAFCEQDQGPAAIMDERILRIMDESSQSGQTQFNRVIETTVRDGARTVFR
;
A
#
# COMPACT_ATOMS: atom_id res chain seq x y z
N ALA A 1 -15.70 -19.53 -1.11
CA ALA A 1 -14.59 -18.57 -1.15
C ALA A 1 -15.11 -17.13 -1.13
N GLU A 2 -15.98 -16.72 -2.07
CA GLU A 2 -16.52 -15.33 -2.17
C GLU A 2 -17.10 -14.73 -0.89
N ARG A 3 -17.89 -15.49 -0.12
CA ARG A 3 -18.52 -14.95 1.11
C ARG A 3 -17.51 -14.56 2.21
N LYS A 4 -16.44 -15.36 2.39
CA LYS A 4 -15.36 -15.05 3.34
C LYS A 4 -14.56 -13.81 2.93
N MET A 5 -14.50 -13.51 1.64
CA MET A 5 -13.76 -12.36 1.11
C MET A 5 -14.55 -11.06 1.26
N ALA A 6 -15.85 -11.11 0.95
CA ALA A 6 -16.75 -10.00 1.26
C ALA A 6 -16.72 -9.68 2.77
N ASP A 7 -16.78 -10.73 3.61
CA ASP A 7 -16.66 -10.56 5.06
C ASP A 7 -15.31 -9.94 5.45
N ALA A 8 -14.18 -10.37 4.89
CA ALA A 8 -12.86 -9.80 5.20
C ALA A 8 -12.71 -8.32 4.77
N LEU A 9 -13.28 -7.95 3.63
CA LEU A 9 -13.31 -6.57 3.15
C LEU A 9 -14.23 -5.69 4.00
N GLU A 10 -15.36 -6.21 4.46
CA GLU A 10 -16.29 -5.49 5.35
C GLU A 10 -15.74 -5.34 6.77
N HIS A 11 -15.14 -6.40 7.34
CA HIS A 11 -14.54 -6.37 8.69
C HIS A 11 -13.24 -5.57 8.73
N GLY A 12 -12.52 -5.45 7.60
CA GLY A 12 -11.31 -4.62 7.52
C GLY A 12 -11.56 -3.10 7.58
N ARG A 13 -12.81 -2.63 7.61
CA ARG A 13 -13.09 -1.19 7.74
C ARG A 13 -12.89 -0.70 9.17
N GLY A 14 -12.03 0.30 9.35
CA GLY A 14 -11.77 0.92 10.66
C GLY A 14 -10.95 0.09 11.66
N ASP A 15 -10.59 -1.14 11.31
CA ASP A 15 -9.91 -2.11 12.18
C ASP A 15 -8.38 -1.97 12.17
N HIS A 16 -7.84 -1.15 11.27
CA HIS A 16 -6.40 -0.93 11.17
C HIS A 16 -5.95 0.37 11.86
N GLN A 17 -4.74 0.33 12.43
CA GLN A 17 -4.06 1.54 12.90
C GLN A 17 -3.82 2.49 11.71
N ALA A 18 -4.22 3.76 11.84
CA ALA A 18 -3.85 4.78 10.86
C ALA A 18 -2.33 5.01 10.93
N VAL A 19 -1.69 5.24 9.77
CA VAL A 19 -0.24 5.49 9.72
C VAL A 19 0.10 6.76 10.49
N MET A 20 -0.76 7.78 10.38
CA MET A 20 -0.62 9.05 11.07
C MET A 20 -1.95 9.77 11.26
N THR A 21 -1.96 10.75 12.16
CA THR A 21 -3.09 11.68 12.34
C THR A 21 -3.16 12.71 11.21
N PRO A 22 -4.33 13.36 10.98
CA PRO A 22 -4.45 14.44 10.00
C PRO A 22 -3.46 15.59 10.23
N LYS A 23 -3.14 15.90 11.49
CA LYS A 23 -2.18 16.96 11.84
C LYS A 23 -0.75 16.58 11.48
N GLU A 24 -0.36 15.33 11.68
CA GLU A 24 0.95 14.81 11.26
C GLU A 24 1.05 14.76 9.73
N PHE A 25 -0.03 14.35 9.06
CA PHE A 25 -0.11 14.37 7.60
C PHE A 25 0.15 15.77 7.03
N THR A 26 -0.54 16.80 7.53
CA THR A 26 -0.32 18.18 7.07
C THR A 26 1.14 18.59 7.23
N ARG A 27 1.76 18.29 8.37
CA ARG A 27 3.17 18.62 8.62
C ARG A 27 4.13 17.86 7.69
N ALA A 28 3.88 16.58 7.47
CA ALA A 28 4.66 15.75 6.57
C ALA A 28 4.56 16.25 5.13
N LEU A 29 3.34 16.60 4.68
CA LEU A 29 3.08 17.14 3.35
C LEU A 29 3.80 18.48 3.14
N GLU A 30 3.65 19.42 4.08
CA GLU A 30 4.34 20.73 4.01
C GLU A 30 5.86 20.58 3.94
N ARG A 31 6.42 19.61 4.69
CA ARG A 31 7.84 19.29 4.63
C ARG A 31 8.23 18.72 3.27
N PHE A 32 7.52 17.71 2.79
CA PHE A 32 7.79 17.08 1.51
C PHE A 32 7.74 18.08 0.35
N GLU A 33 6.70 18.90 0.28
CA GLU A 33 6.54 19.90 -0.80
C GLU A 33 7.63 20.96 -0.77
N ARG A 34 8.02 21.41 0.43
CA ARG A 34 9.13 22.37 0.60
C ARG A 34 10.47 21.75 0.19
N ASP A 35 10.77 20.54 0.63
CA ASP A 35 12.04 19.87 0.36
C ASP A 35 12.18 19.52 -1.12
N ARG A 36 11.06 19.22 -1.81
CA ARG A 36 11.04 18.92 -3.25
C ARG A 36 10.89 20.15 -4.15
N GLY A 37 10.47 21.30 -3.61
CA GLY A 37 10.28 22.54 -4.37
C GLY A 37 9.06 22.55 -5.29
N PHE A 38 8.10 21.64 -5.09
CA PHE A 38 6.83 21.61 -5.82
C PHE A 38 5.67 21.17 -4.92
N LYS A 39 4.44 21.40 -5.37
CA LYS A 39 3.22 20.98 -4.66
C LYS A 39 2.59 19.77 -5.34
N LEU A 40 2.11 18.82 -4.54
CA LEU A 40 1.24 17.76 -5.03
C LEU A 40 -0.09 18.39 -5.51
N SER A 41 -0.69 17.80 -6.54
CA SER A 41 -2.05 18.16 -6.98
C SER A 41 -3.06 17.85 -5.87
N ASP A 42 -4.24 18.47 -5.93
CA ASP A 42 -5.27 18.23 -4.92
C ASP A 42 -5.75 16.76 -4.95
N GLU A 43 -5.81 16.12 -6.11
CA GLU A 43 -6.11 14.68 -6.22
C GLU A 43 -5.03 13.82 -5.57
N GLN A 44 -3.75 14.17 -5.75
CA GLN A 44 -2.64 13.48 -5.10
C GLN A 44 -2.69 13.66 -3.58
N ARG A 45 -2.95 14.88 -3.09
CA ARG A 45 -3.05 15.14 -1.66
C ARG A 45 -4.21 14.37 -1.03
N GLN A 46 -5.35 14.33 -1.70
CA GLN A 46 -6.51 13.57 -1.24
C GLN A 46 -6.20 12.07 -1.21
N ALA A 47 -5.60 11.52 -2.27
CA ALA A 47 -5.20 10.12 -2.34
C ALA A 47 -4.17 9.76 -1.25
N ALA A 48 -3.15 10.59 -1.02
CA ALA A 48 -2.16 10.35 0.03
C ALA A 48 -2.78 10.46 1.43
N GLY A 49 -3.69 11.40 1.65
CA GLY A 49 -4.43 11.53 2.91
C GLY A 49 -5.27 10.30 3.19
N LEU A 50 -6.00 9.82 2.19
CA LEU A 50 -6.75 8.57 2.25
C LEU A 50 -5.86 7.38 2.65
N ILE A 51 -4.68 7.23 2.02
CA ILE A 51 -3.72 6.17 2.34
C ILE A 51 -3.16 6.32 3.75
N LEU A 52 -2.70 7.50 4.16
CA LEU A 52 -1.92 7.65 5.40
C LEU A 52 -2.79 7.84 6.65
N THR A 53 -3.98 8.39 6.50
CA THR A 53 -4.86 8.73 7.64
C THR A 53 -6.09 7.82 7.73
N GLY A 54 -6.39 7.07 6.67
CA GLY A 54 -7.44 6.07 6.68
C GLY A 54 -7.15 4.95 7.69
N ARG A 55 -8.22 4.26 8.10
CA ARG A 55 -8.17 3.14 9.06
C ARG A 55 -8.62 1.82 8.47
N ASP A 56 -8.88 1.81 7.16
CA ASP A 56 -9.33 0.61 6.46
C ASP A 56 -8.11 -0.25 6.09
N THR A 57 -8.19 -1.54 6.40
CA THR A 57 -7.18 -2.56 6.08
C THR A 57 -6.98 -2.68 4.57
N PHE A 58 -8.04 -2.49 3.79
CA PHE A 58 -8.01 -2.51 2.34
C PHE A 58 -8.52 -1.18 1.79
N GLN A 59 -7.74 -0.55 0.92
CA GLN A 59 -8.11 0.74 0.35
C GLN A 59 -7.82 0.81 -1.14
N GLY A 60 -8.86 1.08 -1.94
CA GLY A 60 -8.71 1.39 -3.35
C GLY A 60 -8.47 2.89 -3.56
N VAL A 61 -7.43 3.23 -4.29
CA VAL A 61 -7.12 4.60 -4.73
C VAL A 61 -7.25 4.63 -6.24
N GLN A 62 -8.46 4.87 -6.72
CA GLN A 62 -8.71 5.13 -8.14
C GLN A 62 -8.46 6.60 -8.47
N GLY A 63 -7.84 6.88 -9.62
CA GLY A 63 -8.00 8.20 -10.25
C GLY A 63 -6.75 9.02 -10.54
N LEU A 64 -5.53 8.51 -10.35
CA LEU A 64 -4.33 9.25 -10.77
C LEU A 64 -3.96 8.94 -12.22
N ALA A 65 -4.73 9.41 -13.21
CA ALA A 65 -4.32 9.25 -14.61
C ALA A 65 -3.09 10.13 -14.92
N GLY A 66 -1.93 9.52 -15.24
CA GLY A 66 -0.73 10.24 -15.72
C GLY A 66 0.56 10.02 -14.92
N THR A 67 1.55 10.89 -15.14
CA THR A 67 2.96 10.82 -14.67
C THR A 67 3.18 11.15 -13.19
N GLY A 68 2.13 11.45 -12.42
CA GLY A 68 2.22 11.88 -11.03
C GLY A 68 2.05 10.78 -9.97
N LYS A 69 1.73 9.53 -10.38
CA LYS A 69 1.45 8.44 -9.43
C LYS A 69 2.65 8.10 -8.54
N THR A 70 3.85 8.15 -9.08
CA THR A 70 5.06 7.71 -8.37
C THR A 70 5.59 8.75 -7.40
N THR A 71 5.42 10.03 -7.69
CA THR A 71 5.66 11.13 -6.75
C THR A 71 4.78 11.03 -5.51
N LEU A 72 3.50 10.71 -5.68
CA LEU A 72 2.59 10.44 -4.57
C LEU A 72 3.07 9.26 -3.73
N LEU A 73 3.47 8.15 -4.37
CA LEU A 73 3.97 6.99 -3.66
C LEU A 73 5.29 7.27 -2.92
N ALA A 74 6.15 8.13 -3.47
CA ALA A 74 7.35 8.57 -2.77
C ALA A 74 7.00 9.33 -1.49
N PHE A 75 6.01 10.23 -1.54
CA PHE A 75 5.52 10.91 -0.33
C PHE A 75 4.91 9.92 0.67
N VAL A 76 4.05 9.00 0.22
CA VAL A 76 3.45 7.96 1.07
C VAL A 76 4.53 7.14 1.77
N ARG A 77 5.55 6.70 1.02
CA ARG A 77 6.69 5.94 1.54
C ARG A 77 7.43 6.73 2.63
N GLU A 78 7.90 7.92 2.30
CA GLU A 78 8.67 8.76 3.23
C GLU A 78 7.88 9.08 4.50
N ALA A 79 6.59 9.39 4.36
CA ALA A 79 5.74 9.73 5.48
C ALA A 79 5.44 8.52 6.37
N ALA A 80 5.19 7.34 5.79
CA ALA A 80 4.91 6.12 6.54
C ALA A 80 6.16 5.56 7.23
N GLU A 81 7.30 5.51 6.53
CA GLU A 81 8.57 5.07 7.12
C GLU A 81 9.01 5.98 8.28
N ALA A 82 8.75 7.29 8.20
CA ALA A 82 9.00 8.20 9.31
C ALA A 82 8.15 7.91 10.56
N GLN A 83 7.04 7.17 10.41
CA GLN A 83 6.20 6.66 11.51
C GLN A 83 6.56 5.22 11.92
N GLY A 84 7.63 4.65 11.36
CA GLY A 84 8.07 3.29 11.62
C GLY A 84 7.26 2.22 10.90
N TRP A 85 6.62 2.56 9.79
CA TRP A 85 5.97 1.58 8.92
C TRP A 85 6.91 1.08 7.84
N ASN A 86 6.85 -0.22 7.57
CA ASN A 86 7.53 -0.80 6.43
C ASN A 86 6.63 -0.70 5.19
N VAL A 87 7.12 -0.10 4.11
CA VAL A 87 6.35 0.09 2.88
C VAL A 87 6.91 -0.82 1.80
N VAL A 88 6.08 -1.72 1.27
CA VAL A 88 6.48 -2.70 0.25
C VAL A 88 5.57 -2.62 -0.97
N GLY A 89 6.18 -2.76 -2.14
CA GLY A 89 5.50 -2.67 -3.43
C GLY A 89 5.33 -4.05 -4.06
N HIS A 90 4.17 -4.30 -4.65
CA HIS A 90 3.92 -5.51 -5.41
C HIS A 90 3.28 -5.16 -6.75
N SER A 91 3.79 -5.80 -7.79
CA SER A 91 3.26 -5.62 -9.14
C SER A 91 3.17 -6.94 -9.91
N ASN A 92 2.38 -6.96 -10.99
CA ASN A 92 2.11 -8.15 -11.79
C ASN A 92 3.33 -8.68 -12.55
N GLY A 93 4.35 -7.84 -12.78
CA GLY A 93 5.56 -8.26 -13.49
C GLY A 93 6.81 -7.56 -12.99
N ALA A 94 7.95 -8.23 -13.17
CA ALA A 94 9.25 -7.75 -12.67
C ALA A 94 9.63 -6.38 -13.22
N LYS A 95 9.28 -6.08 -14.48
CA LYS A 95 9.54 -4.77 -15.09
C LYS A 95 8.71 -3.66 -14.42
N GLN A 96 7.47 -3.96 -14.06
CA GLN A 96 6.60 -2.99 -13.37
C GLN A 96 7.07 -2.78 -11.93
N ALA A 97 7.43 -3.86 -11.22
CA ALA A 97 8.01 -3.78 -9.88
C ALA A 97 9.30 -2.93 -9.87
N ALA A 98 10.25 -3.21 -10.77
CA ALA A 98 11.47 -2.41 -10.89
C ALA A 98 11.22 -0.94 -11.27
N THR A 99 10.13 -0.67 -11.99
CA THR A 99 9.74 0.71 -12.34
C THR A 99 9.13 1.41 -11.14
N MET A 100 8.27 0.75 -10.37
CA MET A 100 7.74 1.27 -9.12
C MET A 100 8.89 1.62 -8.17
N GLU A 101 9.81 0.68 -7.93
CA GLU A 101 10.96 0.91 -7.04
C GLU A 101 11.82 2.09 -7.49
N ARG A 102 12.18 2.13 -8.78
CA ARG A 102 12.99 3.23 -9.32
C ARG A 102 12.33 4.60 -9.17
N GLU A 103 11.01 4.67 -9.30
CA GLU A 103 10.29 5.95 -9.37
C GLU A 103 9.71 6.41 -8.02
N SER A 104 9.34 5.49 -7.11
CA SER A 104 8.80 5.82 -5.79
C SER A 104 9.80 5.58 -4.65
N GLY A 105 10.87 4.82 -4.90
CA GLY A 105 11.80 4.35 -3.87
C GLY A 105 11.24 3.23 -3.00
N ILE A 106 10.06 2.70 -3.30
CA ILE A 106 9.46 1.58 -2.56
C ILE A 106 10.10 0.27 -3.01
N ALA A 107 10.72 -0.47 -2.10
CA ALA A 107 11.23 -1.81 -2.40
C ALA A 107 10.10 -2.67 -2.98
N SER A 108 10.27 -3.16 -4.20
CA SER A 108 9.16 -3.75 -4.96
C SER A 108 9.51 -5.12 -5.54
N GLU A 109 8.59 -6.07 -5.41
CA GLU A 109 8.71 -7.40 -6.00
C GLU A 109 7.47 -7.77 -6.83
N THR A 110 7.49 -8.97 -7.44
CA THR A 110 6.28 -9.44 -8.11
C THR A 110 5.28 -10.00 -7.11
N THR A 111 4.00 -9.78 -7.34
CA THR A 111 2.93 -10.39 -6.52
C THR A 111 3.09 -11.91 -6.47
N ALA A 112 3.49 -12.55 -7.57
CA ALA A 112 3.72 -13.99 -7.61
C ALA A 112 4.89 -14.44 -6.70
N SER A 113 5.99 -13.68 -6.67
CA SER A 113 7.14 -13.94 -5.78
C SER A 113 6.74 -13.85 -4.31
N HIS A 114 6.04 -12.77 -3.94
CA HIS A 114 5.54 -12.56 -2.58
C HIS A 114 4.63 -13.71 -2.13
N LEU A 115 3.65 -14.06 -2.98
CA LEU A 115 2.70 -15.12 -2.66
C LEU A 115 3.39 -16.50 -2.54
N ALA A 116 4.39 -16.77 -3.37
CA ALA A 116 5.18 -18.01 -3.27
C ALA A 116 5.99 -18.06 -1.96
N PHE A 117 6.57 -16.92 -1.54
CA PHE A 117 7.25 -16.81 -0.25
C PHE A 117 6.29 -17.10 0.91
N CYS A 118 5.10 -16.47 0.92
CA CYS A 118 4.08 -16.72 1.94
C CYS A 118 3.58 -18.17 1.99
N GLU A 119 3.60 -18.90 0.87
CA GLU A 119 3.20 -20.32 0.82
C GLU A 119 4.26 -21.26 1.39
N GLN A 120 5.53 -20.88 1.26
CA GLN A 120 6.67 -21.63 1.78
C GLN A 120 6.89 -21.34 3.27
N ASP A 121 6.58 -20.13 3.72
CA ASP A 121 6.69 -19.70 5.11
C ASP A 121 5.39 -20.04 5.89
N GLN A 122 5.16 -21.34 6.13
CA GLN A 122 4.06 -21.84 7.00
C GLN A 122 4.52 -22.05 8.46
N GLY A 123 5.63 -21.41 8.86
CA GLY A 123 6.09 -21.43 10.25
C GLY A 123 5.04 -20.84 11.21
N PRO A 124 5.07 -21.19 12.51
CA PRO A 124 4.17 -20.57 13.50
C PRO A 124 4.31 -19.07 13.37
N ALA A 125 3.18 -18.39 13.08
CA ALA A 125 3.09 -16.99 12.72
C ALA A 125 4.20 -16.20 13.40
N ALA A 126 5.29 -15.95 12.65
CA ALA A 126 6.25 -14.95 13.07
C ALA A 126 5.40 -13.72 13.35
N ILE A 127 5.60 -13.09 14.50
CA ILE A 127 4.91 -11.86 14.87
C ILE A 127 5.30 -10.86 13.77
N MET A 128 4.50 -10.80 12.72
CA MET A 128 4.68 -9.94 11.57
C MET A 128 4.23 -8.56 12.05
N ASP A 129 5.08 -7.56 11.83
CA ASP A 129 4.83 -6.20 12.30
C ASP A 129 3.47 -5.71 11.79
N GLU A 130 2.58 -5.30 12.70
CA GLU A 130 1.28 -4.65 12.43
C GLU A 130 1.40 -3.30 11.68
N ARG A 131 2.61 -2.95 11.22
CA ARG A 131 2.98 -1.70 10.56
C ARG A 131 3.55 -1.93 9.17
N ILE A 132 2.97 -2.86 8.42
CA ILE A 132 3.31 -3.08 7.02
C ILE A 132 2.25 -2.41 6.13
N LEU A 133 2.69 -1.53 5.23
CA LEU A 133 1.87 -0.91 4.20
C LEU A 133 2.25 -1.48 2.82
N ARG A 134 1.37 -2.30 2.25
CA ARG A 134 1.51 -2.91 0.92
C ARG A 134 0.88 -2.02 -0.15
N ILE A 135 1.62 -1.75 -1.21
CA ILE A 135 1.14 -1.05 -2.40
C ILE A 135 1.04 -2.04 -3.56
N MET A 136 -0.18 -2.27 -4.05
CA MET A 136 -0.48 -3.20 -5.13
C MET A 136 -0.81 -2.43 -6.41
N ASP A 137 -0.10 -2.68 -7.52
CA ASP A 137 -0.42 -2.10 -8.83
C ASP A 137 -1.47 -2.96 -9.56
N GLU A 138 -2.70 -2.45 -9.69
CA GLU A 138 -3.78 -3.20 -10.35
C GLU A 138 -3.79 -2.90 -11.86
N SER A 139 -3.22 -3.79 -12.66
CA SER A 139 -3.23 -3.61 -14.12
C SER A 139 -3.81 -4.75 -14.97
N SER A 140 -4.44 -5.80 -14.42
CA SER A 140 -5.10 -6.79 -15.29
C SER A 140 -6.18 -7.69 -14.67
N GLN A 141 -7.05 -8.23 -15.54
CA GLN A 141 -8.08 -9.25 -15.25
C GLN A 141 -7.51 -10.59 -14.76
N SER A 142 -6.20 -10.82 -14.90
CA SER A 142 -5.49 -11.99 -14.34
C SER A 142 -5.43 -11.96 -12.80
N GLY A 143 -5.83 -10.84 -12.19
CA GLY A 143 -5.66 -10.53 -10.78
C GLY A 143 -6.61 -11.23 -9.83
N GLN A 144 -7.78 -11.77 -10.24
CA GLN A 144 -8.80 -12.18 -9.26
C GLN A 144 -8.35 -13.31 -8.32
N THR A 145 -7.62 -14.32 -8.84
CA THR A 145 -7.06 -15.40 -7.98
C THR A 145 -5.90 -14.91 -7.12
N GLN A 146 -5.06 -14.01 -7.63
CA GLN A 146 -3.96 -13.42 -6.86
C GLN A 146 -4.48 -12.44 -5.80
N PHE A 147 -5.52 -11.69 -6.11
CA PHE A 147 -6.21 -10.74 -5.25
C PHE A 147 -6.77 -11.44 -4.00
N ASN A 148 -7.40 -12.59 -4.19
CA ASN A 148 -7.91 -13.41 -3.07
C ASN A 148 -6.77 -13.82 -2.12
N ARG A 149 -5.64 -14.28 -2.67
CA ARG A 149 -4.46 -14.66 -1.88
C ARG A 149 -3.82 -13.45 -1.19
N VAL A 150 -3.81 -12.29 -1.83
CA VAL A 150 -3.32 -11.03 -1.23
C VAL A 150 -4.21 -10.60 -0.07
N ILE A 151 -5.54 -10.74 -0.18
CA ILE A 151 -6.44 -10.48 0.95
C ILE A 151 -6.09 -11.41 2.12
N GLU A 152 -5.95 -12.72 1.85
CA GLU A 152 -5.61 -13.71 2.87
C GLU A 152 -4.26 -13.42 3.54
N THR A 153 -3.22 -13.06 2.78
CA THR A 153 -1.91 -12.70 3.35
C THR A 153 -1.96 -11.37 4.10
N THR A 154 -2.74 -10.39 3.62
CA THR A 154 -2.88 -9.10 4.30
C THR A 154 -3.49 -9.26 5.69
N VAL A 155 -4.58 -10.01 5.80
CA VAL A 155 -5.22 -10.28 7.11
C VAL A 155 -4.29 -11.11 8.00
N ARG A 156 -3.62 -12.14 7.45
CA ARG A 156 -2.70 -12.99 8.22
C ARG A 156 -1.54 -12.19 8.81
N ASP A 157 -0.97 -11.28 8.03
CA ASP A 157 0.26 -10.59 8.38
C ASP A 157 -0.01 -9.28 9.15
N GLY A 158 -1.29 -8.98 9.46
CA GLY A 158 -1.69 -7.72 10.10
C GLY A 158 -1.30 -6.49 9.27
N ALA A 159 -1.19 -6.65 7.95
CA ALA A 159 -0.76 -5.60 7.05
C ALA A 159 -1.94 -4.75 6.59
N ARG A 160 -1.63 -3.57 6.07
CA ARG A 160 -2.56 -2.73 5.32
C ARG A 160 -2.23 -2.76 3.84
N THR A 161 -3.24 -2.91 2.99
CA THR A 161 -3.06 -3.01 1.53
C THR A 161 -3.80 -1.91 0.80
N VAL A 162 -3.07 -1.22 -0.08
CA VAL A 162 -3.59 -0.18 -0.98
C VAL A 162 -3.50 -0.65 -2.42
N PHE A 163 -4.62 -0.57 -3.14
CA PHE A 163 -4.74 -0.89 -4.56
C PHE A 163 -4.80 0.40 -5.40
N ARG A 164 -4.16 0.45 -6.57
CA ARG A 164 -4.01 1.67 -7.41
C ARG A 164 -4.06 1.44 -8.92
#